data_AF-A0A814RGY7-F1
#
_entry.id   AF-A0A814RGY7-F1
#
_cell.length_a   1.000
_cell.length_b   1.000
_cell.length_c   1.000
_cell.angle_alpha   90.00
_cell.angle_beta   90.00
_cell.angle_gamma   90.00
#
_symmetry.space_group_name_H-M   'P 1'
#
loop_
_entity.id
_entity.type
_entity.pdbx_description
1 polymer ?
#
loop_
_entity_poly.entity_id
_entity_poly.type
_entity_poly.pdbx_seq_one_letter_code
_entity_poly.pdbx_strand_id
1 'polypeptide(L)'
;MFGQSATIPDADIAKVMYYLDCVCTVIDYNDNDIRRYRNYSNWMNMSDEEDRLIFILALALSPDEFDDRVFFNNVRLCQGSGNQFYEIGQVKNQLLVVQSILIGGRSRQVKKIMAYTSGWMQRNYYQPMQALAYRFSPQGQREEAVRRAVISQSCTIS
;
A
#
# COMPACT_ATOMS: atom_id res chain seq x y z
N MET A 1 12.55 -1.73 -20.59
CA MET A 1 11.48 -1.62 -19.56
C MET A 1 12.13 -1.98 -18.24
N PHE A 2 12.32 -1.02 -17.35
CA PHE A 2 13.02 -1.23 -16.09
C PHE A 2 11.99 -1.39 -14.97
N GLY A 3 11.95 -2.56 -14.35
CA GLY A 3 11.38 -2.69 -13.01
C GLY A 3 12.30 -1.92 -12.07
N GLN A 4 11.86 -0.77 -11.57
CA GLN A 4 12.62 -0.08 -10.54
C GLN A 4 12.60 -0.94 -9.28
N SER A 5 13.77 -1.35 -8.81
CA SER A 5 13.90 -1.91 -7.47
C SER A 5 13.65 -0.78 -6.47
N ALA A 6 12.41 -0.66 -6.00
CA ALA A 6 12.06 0.31 -4.96
C ALA A 6 12.71 -0.15 -3.65
N THR A 7 13.56 0.68 -3.07
CA THR A 7 14.06 0.46 -1.71
C THR A 7 12.99 0.98 -0.75
N ILE A 8 12.18 0.07 -0.22
CA ILE A 8 11.07 0.39 0.67
C ILE A 8 11.60 0.37 2.10
N PRO A 9 11.45 1.45 2.89
CA PRO A 9 11.81 1.46 4.30
C PRO A 9 11.09 0.35 5.07
N ASP A 10 11.76 -0.23 6.07
CA ASP A 10 11.16 -1.25 6.94
C ASP A 10 10.24 -0.65 8.00
N ALA A 11 9.24 0.11 7.54
CA ALA A 11 8.19 0.71 8.35
C ALA A 11 6.83 0.32 7.76
N ASP A 12 5.89 -0.08 8.62
CA ASP A 12 4.57 -0.55 8.16
C ASP A 12 3.85 0.52 7.33
N ILE A 13 3.90 1.78 7.78
CA ILE A 13 3.29 2.88 7.03
C ILE A 13 3.95 3.08 5.66
N ALA A 14 5.28 2.99 5.57
CA ALA A 14 6.00 3.15 4.30
C ALA A 14 5.63 2.05 3.29
N LYS A 15 5.46 0.81 3.78
CA LYS A 15 5.00 -0.32 2.97
C LYS A 15 3.58 -0.10 2.45
N VAL A 16 2.66 0.39 3.29
CA VAL A 16 1.30 0.73 2.86
C VAL A 16 1.27 1.90 1.88
N MET A 17 2.09 2.94 2.09
CA MET A 17 2.23 4.04 1.13
C MET A 17 2.75 3.55 -0.23
N TYR A 18 3.70 2.61 -0.23
CA TYR A 18 4.18 1.97 -1.45
C TYR A 18 3.10 1.14 -2.16
N TYR A 19 2.26 0.41 -1.39
CA TYR A 19 1.09 -0.26 -1.95
C TYR A 19 0.12 0.74 -2.62
N LEU A 20 -0.19 1.85 -1.96
CA LEU A 20 -1.05 2.90 -2.52
C LEU A 20 -0.45 3.51 -3.80
N ASP A 21 0.87 3.67 -3.84
CA ASP A 21 1.57 4.11 -5.04
C ASP A 21 1.38 3.14 -6.22
N CYS A 22 1.40 1.83 -5.95
CA CYS A 22 1.12 0.80 -6.95
C CYS A 22 -0.34 0.87 -7.44
N VAL A 23 -1.30 1.04 -6.54
CA VAL A 23 -2.72 1.23 -6.90
C VAL A 23 -2.88 2.42 -7.83
N CYS A 24 -2.34 3.58 -7.46
CA CYS A 24 -2.45 4.79 -8.28
C CYS A 24 -1.61 4.77 -9.57
N THR A 25 -0.74 3.77 -9.76
CA THR A 25 -0.08 3.50 -11.03
C THR A 25 -0.99 2.71 -11.97
N VAL A 26 -1.83 1.83 -11.41
CA VAL A 26 -2.75 0.96 -12.15
C VAL A 26 -4.04 1.68 -12.53
N ILE A 27 -4.56 2.57 -11.68
CA ILE A 27 -5.80 3.31 -11.93
C ILE A 27 -5.62 4.82 -12.01
N ASP A 28 -6.53 5.48 -12.71
CA ASP A 28 -6.63 6.94 -12.70
C ASP A 28 -7.22 7.45 -11.38
N TYR A 29 -6.34 7.63 -10.40
CA TYR A 29 -6.69 8.21 -9.11
C TYR A 29 -6.06 9.62 -9.00
N ASN A 30 -6.79 10.62 -9.50
CA ASN A 30 -6.32 12.01 -9.61
C ASN A 30 -6.93 12.94 -8.53
N ASP A 31 -7.06 12.46 -7.30
CA ASP A 31 -7.39 13.31 -6.16
C ASP A 31 -6.09 13.95 -5.64
N ASN A 32 -6.00 15.29 -5.68
CA ASN A 32 -4.77 16.05 -5.39
C ASN A 32 -4.14 15.72 -4.02
N ASP A 33 -4.94 15.25 -3.06
CA ASP A 33 -4.51 14.92 -1.71
C ASP A 33 -3.75 13.58 -1.61
N ILE A 34 -3.94 12.65 -2.56
CA ILE A 34 -3.34 11.31 -2.45
C ILE A 34 -1.83 11.30 -2.71
N ARG A 35 -1.30 12.31 -3.40
CA ARG A 35 0.13 12.35 -3.77
C ARG A 35 1.04 12.32 -2.55
N ARG A 36 0.63 12.98 -1.46
CA ARG A 36 1.36 12.99 -0.20
C ARG A 36 1.38 11.60 0.46
N TYR A 37 0.28 10.87 0.38
CA TYR A 37 0.11 9.52 0.94
C TYR A 37 0.79 8.40 0.14
N ARG A 38 1.36 8.73 -1.02
CA ARG A 38 2.15 7.79 -1.85
C ARG A 38 3.65 7.94 -1.69
N ASN A 39 4.11 9.04 -1.07
CA ASN A 39 5.53 9.33 -0.95
C ASN A 39 6.17 8.54 0.20
N TYR A 40 6.33 7.23 -0.01
CA TYR A 40 6.89 6.30 0.99
C TYR A 40 8.34 6.64 1.39
N SER A 41 9.08 7.37 0.55
CA SER A 41 10.43 7.86 0.89
C SER A 41 10.41 8.94 1.99
N ASN A 42 9.26 9.61 2.18
CA ASN A 42 9.10 10.70 3.14
C ASN A 42 8.19 10.32 4.33
N TRP A 43 8.04 9.02 4.60
CA TRP A 43 7.12 8.51 5.62
C TRP A 43 7.38 9.05 7.03
N MET A 44 8.63 9.40 7.37
CA MET A 44 8.99 9.94 8.69
C MET A 44 8.39 11.33 8.96
N ASN A 45 7.94 12.05 7.93
CA ASN A 45 7.37 13.39 8.05
C ASN A 45 5.83 13.38 8.13
N MET A 46 5.24 12.22 8.44
CA MET A 46 3.80 12.05 8.61
C MET A 46 3.40 12.18 10.08
N SER A 47 2.30 12.87 10.34
CA SER A 47 1.66 12.95 11.64
C SER A 47 0.83 11.70 11.93
N ASP A 48 0.54 11.46 13.22
CA ASP A 48 -0.33 10.35 13.65
C ASP A 48 -1.72 10.38 12.99
N GLU A 49 -2.23 11.58 12.65
CA GLU A 49 -3.51 11.74 11.94
C GLU A 49 -3.39 11.32 10.47
N GLU A 50 -2.34 11.76 9.79
CA GLU A 50 -2.08 11.37 8.41
C GLU A 50 -1.84 9.86 8.27
N ASP A 51 -1.15 9.26 9.24
CA ASP A 51 -0.95 7.82 9.33
C ASP A 51 -2.28 7.05 9.42
N ARG A 52 -3.27 7.59 10.15
CA ARG A 52 -4.63 7.02 10.20
C ARG A 52 -5.36 7.19 8.87
N LEU A 53 -5.22 8.33 8.21
CA LEU A 53 -5.81 8.57 6.90
C LEU A 53 -5.26 7.62 5.85
N ILE A 54 -3.94 7.38 5.85
CA ILE A 54 -3.29 6.38 4.99
C ILE A 54 -3.90 4.99 5.23
N PHE A 55 -4.07 4.60 6.50
CA PHE A 55 -4.65 3.31 6.85
C PHE A 55 -6.11 3.16 6.39
N ILE A 56 -6.95 4.18 6.63
CA ILE A 56 -8.35 4.18 6.17
C ILE A 56 -8.42 4.12 4.65
N LEU A 57 -7.55 4.87 3.96
CA LEU A 57 -7.47 4.86 2.51
C LEU A 57 -7.04 3.48 1.98
N ALA A 58 -6.06 2.83 2.61
CA ALA A 58 -5.60 1.50 2.25
C ALA A 58 -6.64 0.40 2.55
N LEU A 59 -7.54 0.61 3.52
CA LEU A 59 -8.71 -0.24 3.72
C LEU A 59 -9.73 -0.07 2.60
N ALA A 60 -10.02 1.17 2.21
CA ALA A 60 -10.95 1.47 1.12
C ALA A 60 -10.44 1.01 -0.26
N LEU A 61 -9.12 0.90 -0.40
CA LEU A 61 -8.41 0.40 -1.58
C LEU A 61 -7.78 -0.95 -1.26
N SER A 62 -8.53 -1.89 -0.67
CA SER A 62 -8.00 -3.23 -0.38
C SER A 62 -7.72 -4.03 -1.66
N PRO A 63 -6.76 -4.98 -1.64
CA PRO A 63 -6.46 -5.85 -2.78
C PRO A 63 -7.70 -6.54 -3.34
N ASP A 64 -8.66 -6.89 -2.48
CA ASP A 64 -9.91 -7.56 -2.84
C ASP A 64 -10.76 -6.76 -3.84
N GLU A 65 -10.66 -5.43 -3.85
CA GLU A 65 -11.35 -4.57 -4.83
C GLU A 65 -10.73 -4.68 -6.25
N PHE A 66 -9.47 -5.11 -6.32
CA PHE A 66 -8.61 -5.12 -7.51
C PHE A 66 -8.30 -6.51 -8.05
N ASP A 67 -8.36 -7.52 -7.19
CA ASP A 67 -7.98 -8.90 -7.50
C ASP A 67 -8.81 -9.43 -8.68
N ASP A 68 -8.11 -10.16 -9.55
CA ASP A 68 -8.61 -10.73 -10.81
C ASP A 68 -9.20 -9.73 -11.83
N ARG A 69 -9.10 -8.43 -11.55
CA ARG A 69 -9.55 -7.36 -12.44
C ARG A 69 -8.38 -6.56 -12.98
N VAL A 70 -7.53 -6.09 -12.08
CA VAL A 70 -6.35 -5.26 -12.39
C VAL A 70 -5.10 -5.70 -11.64
N PHE A 71 -5.27 -6.39 -10.50
CA PHE A 71 -4.19 -7.04 -9.76
C PHE A 71 -4.29 -8.54 -9.97
N PHE A 72 -3.18 -9.17 -10.33
CA PHE A 72 -3.14 -10.59 -10.66
C PHE A 72 -2.01 -11.28 -9.90
N ASN A 73 -2.35 -12.26 -9.07
CA ASN A 73 -1.36 -13.12 -8.44
C ASN A 73 -0.77 -14.08 -9.49
N ASN A 74 0.28 -13.64 -10.17
CA ASN A 74 0.89 -14.38 -11.26
C ASN A 74 2.41 -14.26 -11.22
N VAL A 75 3.04 -15.24 -10.57
CA VAL A 75 4.50 -15.31 -10.39
C VAL A 75 5.24 -15.36 -11.74
N ARG A 76 4.64 -15.95 -12.79
CA ARG A 76 5.27 -16.03 -14.12
C ARG A 76 5.40 -14.65 -14.76
N LEU A 77 4.40 -13.79 -14.56
CA LEU A 77 4.43 -12.39 -14.99
C LEU A 77 5.30 -11.52 -14.07
N CYS A 78 5.74 -12.00 -12.92
CA CYS A 78 6.62 -11.20 -12.06
C CYS A 78 8.09 -11.23 -12.50
N GLN A 79 8.49 -12.16 -13.38
CA GLN A 79 9.84 -12.25 -13.98
C GLN A 79 11.00 -12.16 -12.96
N GLY A 80 10.82 -12.73 -11.76
CA GLY A 80 11.83 -12.71 -10.68
C GLY A 80 11.74 -11.51 -9.74
N SER A 81 10.88 -10.53 -10.02
CA SER A 81 10.55 -9.42 -9.11
C SER A 81 9.39 -9.77 -8.17
N GLY A 82 9.15 -8.94 -7.15
CA GLY A 82 8.01 -9.11 -6.25
C GLY A 82 6.67 -8.73 -6.89
N ASN A 83 6.69 -7.70 -7.75
CA ASN A 83 5.57 -7.25 -8.59
C ASN A 83 6.09 -6.71 -9.94
N GLN A 84 5.19 -6.58 -10.91
CA GLN A 84 5.48 -6.02 -12.23
C GLN A 84 4.25 -5.33 -12.83
N PHE A 85 4.46 -4.22 -13.55
CA PHE A 85 3.39 -3.49 -14.23
C PHE A 85 3.38 -3.75 -15.73
N TYR A 86 2.18 -3.86 -16.30
CA TYR A 86 1.97 -4.06 -17.73
C TYR A 86 0.95 -3.07 -18.27
N GLU A 87 1.21 -2.55 -19.47
CA GLU A 87 0.16 -1.88 -20.24
C GLU A 87 -0.90 -2.92 -20.63
N ILE A 88 -2.18 -2.51 -20.64
CA ILE A 88 -3.31 -3.41 -20.94
C ILE A 88 -3.06 -4.18 -22.24
N GLY A 89 -2.54 -3.51 -23.27
CA GLY A 89 -2.23 -4.11 -24.57
C GLY A 89 -1.23 -5.27 -24.54
N GLN A 90 -0.33 -5.32 -23.55
CA GLN A 90 0.73 -6.33 -23.47
C GLN A 90 0.23 -7.69 -22.98
N VAL A 91 -0.93 -7.72 -22.32
CA VAL A 91 -1.46 -8.90 -21.62
C VAL A 91 -2.84 -9.34 -22.10
N LYS A 92 -3.40 -8.68 -23.12
CA LYS A 92 -4.77 -8.95 -23.64
C LYS A 92 -5.03 -10.42 -24.01
N ASN A 93 -4.00 -11.17 -24.38
CA ASN A 93 -4.12 -12.58 -24.77
C ASN A 93 -3.92 -13.56 -23.60
N GLN A 94 -3.55 -13.08 -22.42
CA GLN A 94 -3.22 -13.89 -21.25
C GLN A 94 -4.17 -13.65 -20.07
N LEU A 95 -4.79 -12.46 -20.00
CA LEU A 95 -5.64 -12.05 -18.89
C LEU A 95 -6.86 -11.26 -19.40
N LEU A 96 -8.00 -11.44 -18.73
CA LEU A 96 -9.21 -10.67 -18.98
C LEU A 96 -9.09 -9.34 -18.23
N VAL A 97 -8.68 -8.29 -18.93
CA VAL A 97 -8.45 -6.96 -18.34
C VAL A 97 -9.64 -6.06 -18.56
N VAL A 98 -10.19 -5.52 -17.47
CA VAL A 98 -11.26 -4.52 -17.51
C VAL A 98 -10.70 -3.13 -17.81
N GLN A 99 -11.46 -2.29 -18.52
CA GLN A 99 -11.05 -0.92 -18.84
C GLN A 99 -11.32 0.07 -17.69
N SER A 100 -12.25 -0.28 -16.81
CA SER A 100 -12.62 0.54 -15.65
C SER A 100 -13.06 -0.32 -14.47
N ILE A 101 -12.85 0.18 -13.25
CA ILE A 101 -13.34 -0.44 -12.01
C ILE A 101 -14.11 0.57 -11.16
N LEU A 102 -15.12 0.08 -10.44
CA LEU A 102 -15.92 0.89 -9.52
C LEU A 102 -15.29 0.84 -8.13
N ILE A 103 -14.85 1.98 -7.61
CA ILE A 103 -14.25 2.09 -6.28
C ILE A 103 -14.90 3.25 -5.56
N GLY A 104 -15.42 3.01 -4.35
CA GLY A 104 -16.07 4.06 -3.55
C GLY A 104 -17.19 4.80 -4.31
N GLY A 105 -17.95 4.06 -5.15
CA GLY A 105 -19.02 4.61 -5.97
C GLY A 105 -18.57 5.44 -7.19
N ARG A 106 -17.26 5.53 -7.45
CA ARG A 106 -16.71 6.24 -8.63
C ARG A 106 -16.08 5.25 -9.60
N SER A 107 -16.42 5.37 -10.87
CA SER A 107 -15.74 4.62 -11.93
C SER A 107 -14.35 5.21 -12.16
N ARG A 108 -13.31 4.37 -12.10
CA ARG A 108 -11.91 4.74 -12.31
C ARG A 108 -11.38 4.00 -13.52
N GLN A 109 -10.71 4.71 -14.41
CA GLN A 109 -10.10 4.12 -15.61
C GLN A 109 -8.84 3.34 -15.24
N VAL A 110 -8.67 2.17 -15.85
CA VAL A 110 -7.48 1.33 -15.69
C VAL A 110 -6.43 1.81 -16.69
N LYS A 111 -5.24 2.17 -16.19
CA LYS A 111 -4.08 2.58 -16.98
C LYS A 111 -3.18 1.39 -17.28
N LYS A 112 -2.94 0.57 -16.25
CA LYS A 112 -2.04 -0.59 -16.28
C LYS A 112 -2.67 -1.72 -15.49
N ILE A 113 -2.09 -2.90 -15.58
CA ILE A 113 -2.32 -3.97 -14.60
C ILE A 113 -1.06 -4.21 -13.79
N MET A 114 -1.22 -4.82 -12.61
CA MET A 114 -0.12 -5.28 -11.79
C MET A 114 -0.17 -6.80 -11.65
N ALA A 115 0.92 -7.47 -12.00
CA ALA A 115 1.17 -8.83 -11.54
C ALA A 115 1.95 -8.78 -10.23
N TYR A 116 1.63 -9.67 -9.28
CA TYR A 116 2.32 -9.75 -8.00
C TYR A 116 2.55 -11.20 -7.57
N THR A 117 3.50 -11.38 -6.66
CA THR A 117 3.72 -12.63 -5.93
C THR A 117 3.00 -12.56 -4.57
N SER A 118 2.47 -13.68 -4.06
CA SER A 118 1.86 -13.72 -2.72
C SER A 118 2.78 -13.14 -1.63
N GLY A 119 4.11 -13.37 -1.74
CA GLY A 119 5.09 -12.81 -0.81
C GLY A 119 5.15 -11.28 -0.84
N TRP A 120 5.00 -10.67 -2.01
CA TRP A 120 4.93 -9.21 -2.14
C TRP A 120 3.67 -8.65 -1.48
N MET A 121 2.51 -9.27 -1.70
CA MET A 121 1.25 -8.80 -1.12
C MET A 121 1.26 -8.95 0.41
N GLN A 122 1.78 -10.08 0.91
CA GLN A 122 1.94 -10.31 2.34
C GLN A 122 2.83 -9.24 2.99
N ARG A 123 3.98 -8.94 2.37
CA ARG A 123 4.98 -8.00 2.91
C ARG A 123 4.53 -6.55 2.83
N ASN A 124 3.86 -6.15 1.75
CA ASN A 124 3.59 -4.74 1.46
C ASN A 124 2.15 -4.30 1.79
N TYR A 125 1.23 -5.24 2.00
CA TYR A 125 -0.15 -4.93 2.39
C TYR A 125 -0.57 -5.66 3.66
N TYR A 126 -0.69 -7.00 3.64
CA TYR A 126 -1.36 -7.72 4.74
C TYR A 126 -0.66 -7.58 6.10
N GLN A 127 0.66 -7.80 6.17
CA GLN A 127 1.40 -7.66 7.43
C GLN A 127 1.39 -6.20 7.93
N PRO A 128 1.73 -5.19 7.11
CA PRO A 128 1.65 -3.80 7.53
C PRO A 128 0.25 -3.38 7.99
N MET A 129 -0.80 -3.78 7.28
CA MET A 129 -2.18 -3.45 7.64
C MET A 129 -2.57 -4.09 8.97
N GLN A 130 -2.15 -5.33 9.23
CA GLN A 130 -2.37 -5.98 10.53
C GLN A 130 -1.65 -5.25 11.66
N ALA A 131 -0.38 -4.88 11.46
CA ALA A 131 0.40 -4.14 12.45
C ALA A 131 -0.20 -2.76 12.73
N LEU A 132 -0.62 -2.03 11.69
CA LEU A 132 -1.29 -0.74 11.82
C LEU A 132 -2.65 -0.85 12.49
N ALA A 133 -3.45 -1.88 12.16
CA ALA A 133 -4.73 -2.13 12.81
C ALA A 133 -4.57 -2.34 14.32
N TYR A 134 -3.53 -3.08 14.72
CA TYR A 134 -3.18 -3.23 16.13
C TYR A 134 -2.71 -1.89 16.74
N ARG A 135 -1.81 -1.16 16.06
CA ARG A 135 -1.30 0.15 16.51
C ARG A 135 -2.43 1.16 16.76
N PHE A 136 -3.44 1.17 15.91
CA PHE A 136 -4.59 2.07 16.03
C PHE A 136 -5.73 1.53 16.91
N SER A 137 -5.64 0.29 17.38
CA SER A 137 -6.60 -0.26 18.33
C SER A 137 -6.46 0.41 19.71
N PRO A 138 -7.53 0.41 20.55
CA PRO A 138 -7.43 0.91 21.91
C PRO A 138 -6.34 0.22 22.75
N GLN A 139 -6.04 -1.05 22.47
CA GLN A 139 -5.00 -1.81 23.15
C GLN A 139 -3.61 -1.34 22.75
N GLY A 140 -3.32 -1.26 21.44
CA GLY A 140 -2.04 -0.78 20.93
C GLY A 140 -1.72 0.66 21.37
N GLN A 141 -2.73 1.54 21.39
CA GLN A 141 -2.55 2.91 21.88
C GLN A 141 -2.20 2.99 23.37
N ARG A 142 -2.80 2.12 24.20
CA ARG A 142 -2.48 2.05 25.64
C ARG A 142 -1.06 1.56 25.86
N GLU A 143 -0.65 0.51 25.16
CA GLU A 143 0.70 -0.03 25.29
C GLU A 143 1.77 0.96 24.84
N GLU A 144 1.53 1.68 23.74
CA GLU A 144 2.42 2.73 23.25
C GLU A 144 2.52 3.90 24.25
N ALA A 145 1.41 4.31 24.85
CA ALA A 145 1.41 5.34 25.89
C ALA A 145 2.22 4.92 27.13
N VAL A 146 2.09 3.65 27.56
CA VAL A 146 2.90 3.10 28.67
C VAL A 146 4.38 3.09 28.31
N ARG A 147 4.74 2.62 27.10
CA ARG A 147 6.14 2.60 26.64
C ARG A 147 6.75 4.00 26.64
N ARG A 148 6.04 4.99 26.10
CA ARG A 148 6.50 6.39 26.08
C ARG A 148 6.69 6.96 27.50
N ALA A 149 5.77 6.65 28.42
CA ALA A 149 5.89 7.08 29.81
C ALA A 149 7.12 6.47 30.50
N VAL A 150 7.38 5.17 30.30
CA VAL A 150 8.56 4.49 30.86
C VAL A 150 9.87 5.07 30.31
N ILE A 151 9.95 5.30 29.00
CA ILE A 151 11.12 5.92 28.37
C ILE A 151 11.34 7.34 28.92
N SER A 152 10.29 8.15 29.04
CA SER A 152 10.42 9.49 29.60
C SER A 152 10.93 9.48 31.04
N GLN A 153 10.49 8.52 31.88
CA GLN A 153 10.92 8.40 33.27
C GLN A 153 12.38 7.94 33.38
N SER A 154 12.86 7.12 32.43
CA SER A 154 14.26 6.70 32.39
C SER A 154 15.23 7.84 32.03
N CYS A 155 14.77 8.84 31.27
CA CYS A 155 15.58 9.99 30.88
C CYS A 155 15.62 11.13 31.93
N THR A 156 14.78 11.09 32.96
CA THR A 156 14.72 12.15 34.00
C THR A 156 15.56 11.84 35.24
N ILE A 157 16.25 10.69 35.30
CA ILE A 157 17.19 10.35 36.37
C ILE A 157 18.61 10.62 35.86
N SER A 158 19.07 11.87 36.01
CA SER A 158 20.48 12.27 35.85
C SER A 158 20.76 13.48 36.73
#